data_AF-A0AB74J495-F1
#
_entry.id   AF-A0AB74J495-F1
#
_cell.length_a   1.000
_cell.length_b   1.000
_cell.length_c   1.000
_cell.angle_alpha   90.00
_cell.angle_beta   90.00
_cell.angle_gamma   90.00
#
_symmetry.space_group_name_H-M   'P 1'
#
loop_
_entity.id
_entity.type
_entity.pdbx_description
1 polymer ?
#
loop_
_entity_poly.entity_id
_entity_poly.type
_entity_poly.pdbx_seq_one_letter_code
_entity_poly.pdbx_strand_id
1 'polypeptide(L)'
;MPPRVPVFSSLRALNGHGCTASPSTQICRTFASTPIDRASTVQQKRRHRDPYALAQARARKAANISRQQVLEQERTVALGDPVRGVSTPFVQSFETAIAPTPTPSSTNNTHAATRNEASSPNQSPPGPNAQTEDYRNFYLTQNEIREASVRSEQLTAAVTEQDFVEAQTPEEKQRREQERQQNEQERKERHATATEALNRIVSLANGSSKDRLRVNIQRCVDTFGRHQTDKQLPPKPPVAESILLKNPSANIQKTERAGPDTGSSEVQIAILTAKIKTLADFLESRGKPDKINKRNLTILVHKRQKHLQYLRRKERGGPRWQHLIETLGLTEGTWKGEISLR
;
A
#
# COMPACT_ATOMS: atom_id res chain seq x y z
N MET A 1 -25.77 -42.29 -16.03
CA MET A 1 -26.38 -42.05 -17.36
C MET A 1 -25.37 -42.43 -18.43
N PRO A 2 -25.65 -43.39 -19.32
CA PRO A 2 -24.80 -43.67 -20.48
C PRO A 2 -25.19 -42.79 -21.70
N PRO A 3 -24.26 -42.52 -22.64
CA PRO A 3 -24.49 -41.59 -23.75
C PRO A 3 -25.32 -42.20 -24.90
N ARG A 4 -26.16 -41.35 -25.52
CA ARG A 4 -27.05 -41.68 -26.65
C ARG A 4 -26.29 -41.72 -27.98
N VAL A 5 -26.46 -42.81 -28.73
CA VAL A 5 -26.05 -42.95 -30.14
C VAL A 5 -27.22 -42.52 -31.04
N PRO A 6 -27.03 -41.69 -32.08
CA PRO A 6 -28.09 -41.38 -33.04
C PRO A 6 -28.21 -42.48 -34.12
N VAL A 7 -29.45 -42.90 -34.36
CA VAL A 7 -29.86 -43.93 -35.32
C VAL A 7 -30.04 -43.32 -36.72
N PHE A 8 -29.58 -44.03 -37.76
CA PHE A 8 -29.79 -43.67 -39.17
C PHE A 8 -31.27 -43.81 -39.57
N SER A 9 -31.84 -42.77 -40.18
CA SER A 9 -33.17 -42.81 -40.80
C SER A 9 -33.10 -43.35 -42.22
N SER A 10 -34.04 -44.22 -42.53
CA SER A 10 -34.12 -45.14 -43.67
C SER A 10 -34.44 -44.52 -45.03
N LEU A 11 -34.08 -45.30 -46.05
CA LEU A 11 -34.44 -45.18 -47.46
C LEU A 11 -35.96 -45.31 -47.66
N ARG A 12 -36.53 -44.49 -48.54
CA ARG A 12 -37.85 -44.72 -49.15
C ARG A 12 -37.72 -44.71 -50.67
N ALA A 13 -37.95 -45.87 -51.27
CA ALA A 13 -38.16 -46.05 -52.70
C ALA A 13 -39.66 -45.88 -53.05
N LEU A 14 -39.94 -45.37 -54.25
CA LEU A 14 -41.19 -45.62 -54.95
C LEU A 14 -40.87 -45.93 -56.41
N ASN A 15 -41.30 -47.12 -56.84
CA ASN A 15 -41.33 -47.61 -58.21
C ASN A 15 -42.50 -47.00 -58.99
N GLY A 16 -42.33 -46.83 -60.31
CA GLY A 16 -43.41 -46.61 -61.27
C GLY A 16 -42.90 -46.76 -62.71
N HIS A 17 -43.48 -47.69 -63.44
CA HIS A 17 -43.05 -48.21 -64.76
C HIS A 17 -43.69 -47.45 -65.95
N GLY A 18 -43.00 -47.44 -67.11
CA GLY A 18 -43.63 -47.73 -68.42
C GLY A 18 -43.91 -46.58 -69.43
N CYS A 19 -43.09 -46.53 -70.50
CA CYS A 19 -43.36 -46.36 -71.95
C CYS A 19 -44.46 -45.37 -72.45
N THR A 20 -44.27 -44.50 -73.46
CA THR A 20 -43.92 -44.75 -74.89
C THR A 20 -43.50 -43.45 -75.66
N ALA A 21 -42.65 -43.62 -76.70
CA ALA A 21 -42.43 -42.91 -78.00
C ALA A 21 -43.16 -41.57 -78.32
N SER A 22 -42.66 -40.56 -79.06
CA SER A 22 -41.45 -40.23 -79.89
C SER A 22 -41.51 -38.69 -80.22
N PRO A 23 -40.88 -38.16 -81.30
CA PRO A 23 -39.56 -37.54 -81.33
C PRO A 23 -39.59 -36.01 -81.61
N SER A 24 -38.41 -35.37 -81.55
CA SER A 24 -37.97 -34.25 -82.41
C SER A 24 -37.31 -33.08 -81.66
N THR A 25 -36.10 -32.78 -82.15
CA THR A 25 -35.46 -31.46 -82.24
C THR A 25 -34.88 -30.76 -81.00
N GLN A 26 -33.53 -30.74 -81.02
CA GLN A 26 -32.62 -29.60 -80.86
C GLN A 26 -31.94 -29.31 -79.50
N ILE A 27 -30.62 -29.54 -79.53
CA ILE A 27 -29.53 -28.57 -79.24
C ILE A 27 -29.58 -27.85 -77.89
N CYS A 28 -28.80 -28.35 -76.93
CA CYS A 28 -27.69 -27.62 -76.29
C CYS A 28 -27.13 -28.48 -75.14
N ARG A 29 -25.90 -28.98 -75.30
CA ARG A 29 -25.13 -29.51 -74.16
C ARG A 29 -24.73 -28.33 -73.28
N THR A 30 -25.36 -28.16 -72.12
CA THR A 30 -24.82 -27.32 -71.07
C THR A 30 -23.62 -28.04 -70.46
N PHE A 31 -22.42 -27.70 -70.92
CA PHE A 31 -21.23 -27.89 -70.10
C PHE A 31 -21.37 -27.00 -68.87
N ALA A 32 -21.99 -27.52 -67.82
CA ALA A 32 -21.93 -26.92 -66.50
C ALA A 32 -20.55 -27.24 -65.92
N SER A 33 -19.53 -26.47 -66.32
CA SER A 33 -18.31 -26.36 -65.52
C SER A 33 -18.61 -25.42 -64.35
N THR A 34 -19.30 -25.93 -63.32
CA THR A 34 -19.15 -25.31 -62.02
C THR A 34 -17.75 -25.68 -61.54
N PRO A 35 -16.82 -24.73 -61.35
CA PRO A 35 -15.65 -25.04 -60.55
C PRO A 35 -16.22 -25.36 -59.16
N ILE A 36 -16.00 -26.58 -58.70
CA ILE A 36 -16.01 -26.87 -57.28
C ILE A 36 -14.93 -25.94 -56.73
N ASP A 37 -15.35 -24.79 -56.20
CA ASP A 37 -14.56 -24.02 -55.25
C ASP A 37 -14.32 -24.98 -54.08
N ARG A 38 -13.27 -25.79 -54.21
CA ARG A 38 -12.72 -26.53 -53.09
C ARG A 38 -12.41 -25.45 -52.09
N ALA A 39 -13.18 -25.41 -51.01
CA ALA A 39 -12.88 -24.63 -49.83
C ALA A 39 -11.54 -25.13 -49.29
N SER A 40 -10.45 -24.69 -49.92
CA SER A 40 -9.09 -24.92 -49.46
C SER A 40 -9.03 -24.17 -48.15
N THR A 41 -8.87 -24.89 -47.05
CA THR A 41 -8.59 -24.28 -45.76
C THR A 41 -7.43 -23.31 -45.95
N VAL A 42 -7.44 -22.18 -45.21
CA VAL A 42 -6.38 -21.15 -45.28
C VAL A 42 -4.96 -21.75 -45.20
N GLN A 43 -4.81 -22.95 -44.63
CA GLN A 43 -3.58 -23.76 -44.63
C GLN A 43 -3.11 -24.26 -46.01
N GLN A 44 -3.99 -24.70 -46.91
CA GLN A 44 -3.59 -25.22 -48.23
C GLN A 44 -3.11 -24.10 -49.17
N LYS A 45 -3.72 -22.91 -49.12
CA LYS A 45 -3.28 -21.71 -49.87
C LYS A 45 -1.92 -21.16 -49.41
N ARG A 46 -1.41 -21.57 -48.24
CA ARG A 46 -0.09 -21.16 -47.71
C ARG A 46 1.08 -21.97 -48.25
N ARG A 47 0.84 -23.06 -48.99
CA ARG A 47 1.89 -24.00 -49.45
C ARG A 47 2.81 -23.45 -50.54
N HIS A 48 2.34 -22.48 -51.33
CA HIS A 48 3.13 -21.84 -52.40
C HIS A 48 3.61 -20.44 -51.96
N ARG A 49 4.29 -20.35 -50.81
CA ARG A 49 4.83 -19.09 -50.30
C ARG A 49 6.34 -19.18 -50.27
N ASP A 50 6.99 -18.16 -50.84
CA ASP A 50 8.45 -18.07 -50.94
C ASP A 50 9.11 -18.46 -49.59
N PRO A 51 9.96 -19.51 -49.57
CA PRO A 51 10.62 -19.98 -48.35
C PRO A 51 11.45 -18.88 -47.69
N TYR A 52 12.03 -17.96 -48.47
CA TYR A 52 12.82 -16.85 -47.95
C TYR A 52 11.94 -15.80 -47.26
N ALA A 53 10.85 -15.38 -47.88
CA ALA A 53 9.87 -14.49 -47.26
C ALA A 53 9.29 -15.09 -45.95
N LEU A 54 9.07 -16.40 -45.90
CA LEU A 54 8.65 -17.10 -44.68
C LEU A 54 9.72 -17.05 -43.58
N ALA A 55 10.99 -17.27 -43.92
CA ALA A 55 12.11 -17.17 -42.98
C ALA A 55 12.25 -15.75 -42.43
N GLN A 56 12.17 -14.72 -43.28
CA GLN A 56 12.18 -13.32 -42.84
C GLN A 56 11.00 -13.00 -41.91
N ALA A 57 9.79 -13.44 -42.24
CA ALA A 57 8.62 -13.24 -41.38
C ALA A 57 8.77 -13.93 -40.02
N ARG A 58 9.34 -15.14 -39.99
CA ARG A 58 9.69 -15.85 -38.76
C ARG A 58 10.73 -15.10 -37.94
N ALA A 59 11.77 -14.55 -38.57
CA ALA A 59 12.80 -13.76 -37.90
C ALA A 59 12.20 -12.49 -37.27
N ARG A 60 11.35 -11.74 -37.99
CA ARG A 60 10.64 -10.57 -37.45
C ARG A 60 9.74 -10.94 -36.28
N LYS A 61 9.01 -12.06 -36.39
CA LYS A 61 8.17 -12.57 -35.29
C LYS A 61 9.02 -12.99 -34.09
N ALA A 62 10.14 -13.67 -34.29
CA ALA A 62 11.05 -14.07 -33.22
C ALA A 62 11.65 -12.86 -32.50
N ALA A 63 12.04 -11.82 -33.23
CA ALA A 63 12.52 -10.56 -32.65
C ALA A 63 11.43 -9.81 -31.86
N ASN A 64 10.17 -9.84 -32.32
CA ASN A 64 9.05 -9.27 -31.57
C ASN A 64 8.79 -10.06 -30.28
N ILE A 65 8.80 -11.39 -30.37
CA ILE A 65 8.63 -12.28 -29.21
C ILE A 65 9.75 -12.07 -28.19
N SER A 66 11.02 -11.98 -28.62
CA SER A 66 12.13 -11.73 -27.69
C SER A 66 11.98 -10.36 -27.02
N ARG A 67 11.60 -9.32 -27.76
CA ARG A 67 11.29 -8.00 -27.18
C ARG A 67 10.12 -8.06 -26.20
N GLN A 68 9.06 -8.80 -26.52
CA GLN A 68 7.90 -8.96 -25.65
C GLN A 68 8.29 -9.67 -24.34
N GLN A 69 9.15 -10.68 -24.40
CA GLN A 69 9.68 -11.38 -23.21
C GLN A 69 10.46 -10.42 -22.30
N VAL A 70 11.31 -9.57 -22.86
CA VAL A 70 12.05 -8.55 -22.08
C VAL A 70 11.07 -7.59 -21.39
N LEU A 71 10.09 -7.06 -22.14
CA LEU A 71 9.07 -6.16 -21.58
C LEU A 71 8.19 -6.84 -20.53
N GLU A 72 7.92 -8.15 -20.69
CA GLU A 72 7.18 -8.93 -19.71
C GLU A 72 7.99 -9.07 -18.41
N GLN A 73 9.29 -9.37 -18.49
CA GLN A 73 10.18 -9.40 -17.32
C GLN A 73 10.26 -8.05 -16.61
N GLU A 74 10.40 -6.95 -17.34
CA GLU A 74 10.40 -5.60 -16.76
C GLU A 74 9.08 -5.31 -16.03
N ARG A 75 7.94 -5.69 -16.62
CA ARG A 75 6.61 -5.50 -16.03
C ARG A 75 6.37 -6.39 -14.82
N THR A 76 6.84 -7.64 -14.82
CA THR A 76 6.67 -8.53 -13.65
C THR A 76 7.48 -8.03 -12.46
N VAL A 77 8.70 -7.51 -12.70
CA VAL A 77 9.51 -6.86 -11.67
C VAL A 77 8.80 -5.61 -11.13
N ALA A 78 8.27 -4.76 -12.02
CA ALA A 78 7.53 -3.55 -11.62
C ALA A 78 6.20 -3.86 -10.89
N LEU A 79 5.58 -5.02 -11.15
CA LEU A 79 4.33 -5.43 -10.49
C LEU A 79 4.53 -5.63 -8.98
N GLY A 80 5.72 -6.09 -8.55
CA GLY A 80 6.09 -6.31 -7.15
C GLY A 80 5.28 -7.42 -6.47
N ASP A 81 5.49 -7.59 -5.15
CA ASP A 81 4.73 -8.54 -4.34
C ASP A 81 3.30 -8.02 -4.06
N PRO A 82 2.23 -8.78 -4.37
CA PRO A 82 0.85 -8.36 -4.08
C PRO A 82 0.56 -8.15 -2.59
N VAL A 83 1.31 -8.79 -1.67
CA VAL A 83 1.11 -8.64 -0.22
C VAL A 83 1.95 -7.49 0.33
N ARG A 84 3.25 -7.47 0.08
CA ARG A 84 4.17 -6.51 0.70
C ARG A 84 4.46 -5.28 -0.17
N GLY A 85 4.29 -5.36 -1.48
CA GLY A 85 4.72 -4.31 -2.41
C GLY A 85 6.25 -4.19 -2.44
N VAL A 86 6.75 -2.96 -2.47
CA VAL A 86 8.17 -2.61 -2.35
C VAL A 86 8.43 -2.08 -0.94
N SER A 87 9.49 -2.55 -0.29
CA SER A 87 9.81 -2.16 1.08
C SER A 87 10.33 -0.71 1.13
N THR A 88 9.64 0.16 1.86
CA THR A 88 10.03 1.56 2.07
C THR A 88 10.52 1.78 3.50
N PRO A 89 11.32 2.85 3.77
CA PRO A 89 11.76 3.19 5.12
C PRO A 89 10.59 3.35 6.10
N PHE A 90 9.48 3.94 5.64
CA PHE A 90 8.28 4.09 6.45
C PHE A 90 7.66 2.74 6.84
N VAL A 91 7.55 1.79 5.91
CA VAL A 91 7.00 0.46 6.20
C VAL A 91 7.94 -0.37 7.09
N GLN A 92 9.27 -0.23 6.92
CA GLN A 92 10.26 -0.86 7.79
C GLN A 92 10.16 -0.36 9.23
N SER A 93 9.91 0.94 9.40
CA SER A 93 9.75 1.58 10.71
C SER A 93 8.54 1.10 11.54
N PHE A 94 7.65 0.30 10.97
CA PHE A 94 6.57 -0.32 11.73
C PHE A 94 7.05 -1.37 12.74
N GLU A 95 8.23 -1.98 12.54
CA GLU A 95 8.75 -3.02 13.43
C GLU A 95 9.18 -2.45 14.79
N THR A 96 9.83 -1.29 14.76
CA THR A 96 10.28 -0.57 15.96
C THR A 96 9.20 0.38 16.49
N ALA A 97 8.21 0.74 15.67
CA ALA A 97 7.25 1.81 15.94
C ALA A 97 7.90 3.19 16.20
N ILE A 98 9.17 3.34 15.83
CA ILE A 98 9.95 4.57 15.93
C ILE A 98 10.12 5.08 14.50
N ALA A 99 10.06 6.40 14.30
CA ALA A 99 10.35 6.97 13.00
C ALA A 99 11.77 6.62 12.55
N PRO A 100 11.99 6.35 11.26
CA PRO A 100 13.34 6.11 10.78
C PRO A 100 14.13 7.40 11.01
N THR A 101 15.17 7.32 11.85
CA THR A 101 16.18 8.38 11.88
C THR A 101 16.78 8.44 10.47
N PRO A 102 17.04 9.63 9.91
CA PRO A 102 17.85 9.73 8.71
C PRO A 102 19.20 9.12 9.08
N THR A 103 19.42 7.88 8.67
CA THR A 103 20.72 7.23 8.84
C THR A 103 21.71 8.09 8.05
N PRO A 104 22.79 8.59 8.67
CA PRO A 104 23.86 9.17 7.90
C PRO A 104 24.35 8.06 6.98
N SER A 105 24.15 8.24 5.68
CA SER A 105 24.67 7.35 4.64
C SER A 105 26.13 7.02 4.95
N SER A 106 26.43 5.73 5.16
CA SER A 106 27.80 5.23 5.21
C SER A 106 28.43 5.49 3.83
N THR A 107 29.07 6.64 3.71
CA THR A 107 29.95 6.99 2.59
C THR A 107 31.28 6.31 2.87
N ASN A 108 31.40 5.07 2.40
CA ASN A 108 32.73 4.53 2.14
C ASN A 108 33.26 5.22 0.87
N ASN A 109 33.96 6.32 1.10
CA ASN A 109 34.79 6.98 0.10
C ASN A 109 35.82 5.97 -0.44
N THR A 110 35.70 5.62 -1.71
CA THR A 110 36.85 5.22 -2.52
C THR A 110 36.74 5.91 -3.88
N HIS A 111 37.82 6.57 -4.26
CA HIS A 111 37.93 7.51 -5.38
C HIS A 111 37.47 6.95 -6.73
N ALA A 112 36.56 7.64 -7.41
CA ALA A 112 36.53 7.77 -8.87
C ALA A 112 35.60 8.92 -9.27
N ALA A 113 36.18 10.10 -9.48
CA ALA A 113 35.51 11.20 -10.12
C ALA A 113 35.32 10.88 -11.61
N THR A 114 34.07 10.83 -12.09
CA THR A 114 33.59 11.53 -13.31
C THR A 114 32.16 11.10 -13.70
N ARG A 115 31.35 12.13 -13.98
CA ARG A 115 30.16 12.19 -14.86
C ARG A 115 28.79 11.72 -14.31
N ASN A 116 27.90 12.72 -14.31
CA ASN A 116 26.44 12.66 -14.41
C ASN A 116 25.69 12.00 -13.24
N GLU A 117 25.64 12.71 -12.12
CA GLU A 117 24.62 12.53 -11.08
C GLU A 117 23.25 12.94 -11.65
N ALA A 118 22.57 12.00 -12.30
CA ALA A 118 21.12 12.03 -12.36
C ALA A 118 20.60 11.81 -10.94
N SER A 119 19.87 12.82 -10.43
CA SER A 119 19.14 12.82 -9.17
C SER A 119 18.56 11.43 -8.82
N SER A 120 19.13 10.77 -7.80
CA SER A 120 18.58 9.54 -7.23
C SER A 120 17.18 9.80 -6.66
N PRO A 121 16.11 9.16 -7.14
CA PRO A 121 14.73 9.45 -6.72
C PRO A 121 14.28 8.63 -5.50
N ASN A 122 15.20 8.21 -4.62
CA ASN A 122 14.91 7.22 -3.57
C ASN A 122 14.74 7.81 -2.16
N GLN A 123 14.62 9.13 -2.02
CA GLN A 123 14.15 9.73 -0.78
C GLN A 123 12.63 9.89 -0.87
N SER A 124 11.89 8.91 -0.33
CA SER A 124 10.49 9.13 0.01
C SER A 124 10.42 10.42 0.85
N PRO A 125 9.58 11.40 0.50
CA PRO A 125 9.51 12.65 1.26
C PRO A 125 9.25 12.30 2.73
N PRO A 126 10.12 12.72 3.66
CA PRO A 126 9.88 12.50 5.08
C PRO A 126 8.50 13.04 5.41
N GLY A 127 7.63 12.19 5.97
CA GLY A 127 6.36 12.63 6.52
C GLY A 127 6.65 13.80 7.47
N PRO A 128 6.06 14.98 7.27
CA PRO A 128 6.51 16.24 7.88
C PRO A 128 6.34 16.34 9.40
N ASN A 129 5.75 15.32 10.03
CA ASN A 129 5.67 15.18 11.49
C ASN A 129 6.19 13.83 12.00
N ALA A 130 6.80 12.99 11.16
CA ALA A 130 7.38 11.73 11.63
C ALA A 130 8.50 11.95 12.66
N GLN A 131 9.10 13.15 12.71
CA GLN A 131 10.12 13.51 13.68
C GLN A 131 9.58 14.20 14.95
N THR A 132 8.30 14.56 15.02
CA THR A 132 7.85 15.60 15.97
C THR A 132 7.20 15.06 17.23
N GLU A 133 6.63 13.85 17.21
CA GLU A 133 5.98 13.25 18.38
C GLU A 133 6.69 11.93 18.72
N ASP A 134 7.50 11.95 19.77
CA ASP A 134 8.03 10.74 20.41
C ASP A 134 6.86 9.96 21.03
N TYR A 135 6.10 9.24 20.21
CA TYR A 135 5.03 8.37 20.69
C TYR A 135 5.60 7.37 21.67
N ARG A 136 4.90 7.20 22.78
CA ARG A 136 5.23 6.22 23.80
C ARG A 136 4.09 5.23 23.98
N ASN A 137 4.27 4.28 24.89
CA ASN A 137 3.20 3.35 25.23
C ASN A 137 2.02 4.07 25.90
N PHE A 138 0.86 3.42 25.93
CA PHE A 138 -0.36 3.91 26.59
C PHE A 138 -0.97 5.20 26.01
N TYR A 139 -0.72 5.50 24.73
CA TYR A 139 -1.18 6.72 24.03
C TYR A 139 -0.56 8.01 24.55
N LEU A 140 0.58 7.92 25.23
CA LEU A 140 1.28 9.09 25.75
C LEU A 140 2.29 9.61 24.73
N THR A 141 2.55 10.91 24.79
CA THR A 141 3.69 11.54 24.11
C THR A 141 4.81 11.81 25.11
N GLN A 142 6.05 11.93 24.64
CA GLN A 142 7.15 12.31 25.53
C GLN A 142 6.95 13.70 26.15
N ASN A 143 6.30 14.62 25.43
CA ASN A 143 6.02 15.97 25.92
C ASN A 143 5.03 15.92 27.10
N GLU A 144 3.93 15.17 26.97
CA GLU A 144 2.97 14.97 28.06
C GLU A 144 3.62 14.40 29.32
N ILE A 145 4.57 13.47 29.17
CA ILE A 145 5.29 12.87 30.31
C ILE A 145 6.19 13.91 30.98
N ARG A 146 6.90 14.74 30.20
CA ARG A 146 7.73 15.82 30.74
C ARG A 146 6.88 16.85 31.48
N GLU A 147 5.76 17.27 30.90
CA GLU A 147 4.84 18.22 31.53
C GLU A 147 4.23 17.66 32.82
N ALA A 148 3.81 16.39 32.80
CA ALA A 148 3.30 15.71 33.99
C ALA A 148 4.36 15.58 35.09
N SER A 149 5.61 15.30 34.72
CA SER A 149 6.75 15.28 35.65
C SER A 149 6.98 16.64 36.30
N VAL A 150 7.07 17.71 35.52
CA VAL A 150 7.25 19.08 36.04
C VAL A 150 6.09 19.46 36.97
N ARG A 151 4.85 19.16 36.57
CA ARG A 151 3.67 19.40 37.41
C ARG A 151 3.74 18.62 38.73
N SER A 152 4.15 17.35 38.67
CA SER A 152 4.32 16.53 39.88
C SER A 152 5.40 17.11 40.80
N GLU A 153 6.50 17.60 40.23
CA GLU A 153 7.57 18.23 41.01
C GLU A 153 7.07 19.49 41.74
N GLN A 154 6.29 20.33 41.06
CA GLN A 154 5.69 21.54 41.63
C GLN A 154 4.70 21.22 42.75
N LEU A 155 3.84 20.21 42.57
CA LEU A 155 2.87 19.81 43.59
C LEU A 155 3.51 19.16 44.82
N THR A 156 4.68 18.56 44.63
CA THR A 156 5.46 17.93 45.72
C THR A 156 6.50 18.90 46.30
N ALA A 157 6.59 20.14 45.79
CA ALA A 157 7.50 21.13 46.32
C ALA A 157 7.16 21.40 47.78
N ALA A 158 8.20 21.51 48.63
CA ALA A 158 8.00 21.81 50.04
C ALA A 158 7.28 23.17 50.16
N VAL A 159 6.25 23.21 50.99
CA VAL A 159 5.56 24.46 51.31
C VAL A 159 6.57 25.36 52.01
N THR A 160 6.80 26.56 51.49
CA THR A 160 7.61 27.57 52.16
C THR A 160 6.89 27.92 53.46
N GLU A 161 7.45 27.51 54.60
CA GLU A 161 6.97 27.94 55.91
C GLU A 161 7.15 29.45 55.99
N GLN A 162 6.08 30.20 55.70
CA GLN A 162 6.04 31.65 55.91
C GLN A 162 5.80 32.00 57.37
N ASP A 163 5.35 31.04 58.17
CA ASP A 163 5.02 31.20 59.57
C ASP A 163 5.59 30.04 60.38
N PHE A 164 5.87 30.28 61.66
CA PHE A 164 6.26 29.34 62.73
C PHE A 164 7.74 29.37 63.18
N VAL A 165 7.98 30.25 64.16
CA VAL A 165 9.04 30.20 65.18
C VAL A 165 10.48 30.30 64.65
N GLU A 166 10.97 31.54 64.56
CA GLU A 166 12.40 31.84 64.37
C GLU A 166 13.23 31.09 65.42
N ALA A 167 14.18 30.27 64.95
CA ALA A 167 15.17 29.65 65.83
C ALA A 167 15.94 30.72 66.60
N GLN A 168 16.04 30.57 67.92
CA GLN A 168 16.60 31.59 68.82
C GLN A 168 18.13 31.60 68.79
N THR A 169 18.78 30.49 68.43
CA THR A 169 20.25 30.37 68.39
C THR A 169 20.80 30.23 66.95
N PRO A 170 22.02 30.74 66.66
CA PRO A 170 22.66 30.60 65.35
C PRO A 170 22.91 29.15 64.92
N GLU A 171 23.24 28.27 65.87
CA GLU A 171 23.50 26.85 65.61
C GLU A 171 22.24 26.10 65.20
N GLU A 172 21.09 26.40 65.83
CA GLU A 172 19.80 25.82 65.43
C GLU A 172 19.37 26.29 64.04
N LYS A 173 19.65 27.55 63.67
CA LYS A 173 19.41 28.07 62.32
C LYS A 173 20.20 27.26 61.28
N GLN A 174 21.49 27.03 61.55
CA GLN A 174 22.37 26.26 60.65
C GLN A 174 21.91 24.80 60.53
N ARG A 175 21.55 24.14 61.63
CA ARG A 175 21.03 22.76 61.60
C ARG A 175 19.74 22.64 60.80
N ARG A 176 18.77 23.54 61.03
CA ARG A 176 17.51 23.57 60.25
C ARG A 176 17.76 23.82 58.77
N GLU A 177 18.73 24.67 58.43
CA GLU A 177 19.09 24.93 57.04
C GLU A 177 19.75 23.73 56.36
N GLN A 178 20.64 23.03 57.07
CA GLN A 178 21.22 21.77 56.59
C GLN A 178 20.15 20.70 56.38
N GLU A 179 19.21 20.54 57.32
CA GLU A 179 18.09 19.60 57.20
C GLU A 179 17.19 19.95 56.01
N ARG A 180 16.87 21.24 55.80
CA ARG A 180 16.13 21.70 54.62
C ARG A 180 16.86 21.36 53.31
N GLN A 181 18.17 21.61 53.25
CA GLN A 181 18.97 21.31 52.07
C GLN A 181 19.03 19.80 51.80
N GLN A 182 19.20 18.98 52.83
CA GLN A 182 19.19 17.51 52.72
C GLN A 182 17.84 17.00 52.23
N ASN A 183 16.73 17.47 52.82
CA ASN A 183 15.38 17.11 52.40
C ASN A 183 15.09 17.54 50.95
N GLU A 184 15.57 18.71 50.54
CA GLU A 184 15.42 19.17 49.15
C GLU A 184 16.24 18.31 48.17
N GLN A 185 17.47 17.94 48.52
CA GLN A 185 18.30 17.03 47.74
C GLN A 185 17.64 15.66 47.60
N GLU A 186 17.21 15.06 48.70
CA GLU A 186 16.53 13.76 48.68
C GLU A 186 15.25 13.81 47.83
N ARG A 187 14.47 14.91 47.93
CA ARG A 187 13.29 15.11 47.09
C ARG A 187 13.64 15.15 45.60
N LYS A 188 14.69 15.90 45.22
CA LYS A 188 15.17 15.99 43.83
C LYS A 188 15.63 14.62 43.31
N GLU A 189 16.37 13.86 44.12
CA GLU A 189 16.83 12.52 43.77
C GLU A 189 15.67 11.53 43.58
N ARG A 190 14.70 11.54 44.52
CA ARG A 190 13.48 10.73 44.42
C ARG A 190 12.68 11.10 43.17
N HIS A 191 12.55 12.39 42.87
CA HIS A 191 11.89 12.86 41.65
C HIS A 191 12.62 12.39 40.39
N ALA A 192 13.94 12.58 40.32
CA ALA A 192 14.77 12.13 39.20
C ALA A 192 14.64 10.61 38.98
N THR A 193 14.71 9.83 40.06
CA THR A 193 14.52 8.37 40.01
C THR A 193 13.13 7.98 39.49
N ALA A 194 12.09 8.67 39.97
CA ALA A 194 10.72 8.44 39.53
C ALA A 194 10.52 8.77 38.04
N THR A 195 11.09 9.88 37.56
CA THR A 195 11.01 10.26 36.14
C THR A 195 11.71 9.24 35.24
N GLU A 196 12.88 8.75 35.63
CA GLU A 196 13.57 7.69 34.90
C GLU A 196 12.75 6.39 34.87
N ALA A 197 12.19 5.99 36.02
CA ALA A 197 11.33 4.82 36.12
C ALA A 197 10.10 4.94 35.20
N LEU A 198 9.42 6.09 35.20
CA LEU A 198 8.29 6.37 34.31
C LEU A 198 8.68 6.30 32.83
N ASN A 199 9.81 6.91 32.45
CA ASN A 199 10.31 6.83 31.08
C ASN A 199 10.56 5.38 30.63
N ARG A 200 11.06 4.51 31.53
CA ARG A 200 11.26 3.08 31.25
C ARG A 200 9.95 2.31 31.13
N ILE A 201 8.98 2.58 32.00
CA ILE A 201 7.64 1.94 31.97
C ILE A 201 6.91 2.28 30.67
N VAL A 202 7.02 3.54 30.24
CA VAL A 202 6.30 4.08 29.09
C VAL A 202 7.06 3.83 27.77
N SER A 203 8.30 3.34 27.83
CA SER A 203 9.09 2.97 26.64
C SER A 203 8.43 1.87 25.80
N LEU A 204 8.30 2.13 24.49
CA LEU A 204 7.76 1.16 23.53
C LEU A 204 8.67 -0.05 23.29
N ALA A 205 9.97 0.06 23.60
CA ALA A 205 10.91 -1.06 23.49
C ALA A 205 10.48 -2.24 24.38
N ASN A 206 9.91 -1.92 25.55
CA ASN A 206 9.39 -2.87 26.52
C ASN A 206 7.94 -3.31 26.22
N GLY A 207 7.31 -2.72 25.19
CA GLY A 207 5.92 -2.95 24.83
C GLY A 207 5.70 -4.19 23.95
N SER A 208 4.45 -4.64 23.91
CA SER A 208 4.01 -5.75 23.08
C SER A 208 3.89 -5.36 21.60
N SER A 209 3.78 -6.35 20.71
CA SER A 209 3.46 -6.13 19.29
C SER A 209 2.13 -5.38 19.11
N LYS A 210 1.17 -5.58 20.03
CA LYS A 210 -0.09 -4.83 20.08
C LYS A 210 0.11 -3.34 20.35
N ASP A 211 1.04 -3.00 21.24
CA ASP A 211 1.33 -1.60 21.60
C ASP A 211 2.04 -0.89 20.45
N ARG A 212 2.98 -1.58 19.78
CA ARG A 212 3.62 -1.09 18.55
C ARG A 212 2.59 -0.86 17.44
N LEU A 213 1.65 -1.79 17.25
CA LEU A 213 0.59 -1.63 16.26
C LEU A 213 -0.32 -0.42 16.58
N ARG A 214 -0.64 -0.20 17.85
CA ARG A 214 -1.41 0.98 18.29
C ARG A 214 -0.70 2.28 17.93
N VAL A 215 0.60 2.38 18.23
CA VAL A 215 1.39 3.56 17.88
C VAL A 215 1.50 3.72 16.37
N ASN A 216 1.70 2.63 15.63
CA ASN A 216 1.70 2.68 14.16
C ASN A 216 0.36 3.16 13.60
N ILE A 217 -0.77 2.87 14.24
CA ILE A 217 -2.08 3.42 13.86
C ILE A 217 -2.10 4.94 14.05
N GLN A 218 -1.62 5.47 15.19
CA GLN A 218 -1.50 6.92 15.40
C GLN A 218 -0.62 7.56 14.33
N ARG A 219 0.57 6.99 14.09
CA ARG A 219 1.50 7.43 13.05
C ARG A 219 0.89 7.44 11.64
N CYS A 220 -0.04 6.51 11.35
CA CYS A 220 -0.75 6.46 10.07
C CYS A 220 -1.89 7.49 9.96
N VAL A 221 -2.48 7.90 11.10
CA VAL A 221 -3.52 8.95 11.18
C VAL A 221 -2.89 10.33 11.08
N ASP A 222 -1.81 10.56 11.82
CA ASP A 222 -0.80 11.55 11.46
C ASP A 222 -0.20 11.13 10.10
N THR A 223 0.78 11.74 9.46
CA THR A 223 1.22 11.32 8.09
C THR A 223 0.13 11.36 7.00
N PHE A 224 -0.84 10.43 6.94
CA PHE A 224 -1.83 10.29 5.86
C PHE A 224 -3.19 10.95 6.13
N GLY A 225 -3.47 11.37 7.36
CA GLY A 225 -4.73 12.03 7.70
C GLY A 225 -4.92 13.31 6.88
N ARG A 226 -6.12 13.52 6.33
CA ARG A 226 -6.41 14.68 5.50
C ARG A 226 -6.30 16.01 6.24
N HIS A 227 -6.43 15.99 7.56
CA HIS A 227 -6.22 17.14 8.41
C HIS A 227 -4.76 17.66 8.39
N GLN A 228 -3.79 16.82 8.04
CA GLN A 228 -2.37 17.20 7.85
C GLN A 228 -2.04 17.35 6.37
N THR A 229 -2.41 16.36 5.54
CA THR A 229 -2.02 16.34 4.13
C THR A 229 -2.66 17.45 3.30
N ASP A 230 -3.89 17.89 3.61
CA ASP A 230 -4.53 19.00 2.89
C ASP A 230 -3.77 20.34 3.10
N LYS A 231 -2.94 20.47 4.16
CA LYS A 231 -2.09 21.66 4.40
C LYS A 231 -0.81 21.66 3.57
N GLN A 232 -0.36 20.49 3.11
CA GLN A 232 0.97 20.30 2.54
C GLN A 232 0.91 19.96 1.05
N LEU A 233 -0.02 19.09 0.68
CA LEU A 233 -0.17 18.65 -0.70
C LEU A 233 -1.01 19.66 -1.47
N PRO A 234 -0.70 19.89 -2.75
CA PRO A 234 -1.49 20.78 -3.56
C PRO A 234 -2.95 20.29 -3.65
N PRO A 235 -3.93 21.20 -3.57
CA PRO A 235 -5.33 20.83 -3.61
C PRO A 235 -5.68 20.21 -4.97
N LYS A 236 -6.78 19.45 -4.98
CA LYS A 236 -7.30 18.88 -6.22
C LYS A 236 -7.64 20.03 -7.20
N PRO A 237 -7.28 19.91 -8.49
CA PRO A 237 -7.65 20.91 -9.49
C PRO A 237 -9.18 21.13 -9.49
N PRO A 238 -9.63 22.39 -9.65
CA PRO A 238 -11.05 22.72 -9.62
C PRO A 238 -11.79 21.99 -10.74
N VAL A 239 -13.07 21.74 -10.50
CA VAL A 239 -13.96 21.15 -11.51
C VAL A 239 -14.12 22.17 -12.65
N ALA A 240 -14.07 21.70 -13.90
CA ALA A 240 -14.24 22.55 -15.06
C ALA A 240 -15.56 23.36 -14.99
N GLU A 241 -15.50 24.63 -15.37
CA GLU A 241 -16.64 25.56 -15.28
C GLU A 241 -17.89 25.05 -15.98
N SER A 242 -17.73 24.37 -17.12
CA SER A 242 -18.82 23.74 -17.89
C SER A 242 -19.61 22.69 -17.09
N ILE A 243 -19.00 22.06 -16.09
CA ILE A 243 -19.65 21.09 -15.20
C ILE A 243 -20.31 21.83 -14.02
N LEU A 244 -19.70 22.90 -13.51
CA LEU A 244 -20.27 23.72 -12.44
C LEU A 244 -21.56 24.42 -12.89
N LEU A 245 -21.59 24.92 -14.13
CA LEU A 245 -22.80 25.49 -14.76
C LEU A 245 -23.96 24.49 -14.83
N LYS A 246 -23.65 23.20 -15.04
CA LYS A 246 -24.65 22.12 -15.09
C LYS A 246 -25.07 21.64 -13.69
N ASN A 247 -24.18 21.72 -12.71
CA ASN A 247 -24.38 21.23 -11.35
C ASN A 247 -23.80 22.25 -10.34
N PRO A 248 -24.56 23.29 -9.94
CA PRO A 248 -24.06 24.33 -9.04
C PRO A 248 -23.73 23.80 -7.63
N SER A 249 -24.33 22.69 -7.24
CA SER A 249 -24.03 21.98 -5.97
C SER A 249 -22.62 21.39 -5.92
N ALA A 250 -21.90 21.30 -7.04
CA ALA A 250 -20.52 20.83 -7.07
C ALA A 250 -19.53 21.84 -6.43
N ASN A 251 -19.94 23.11 -6.25
CA ASN A 251 -19.12 24.19 -5.68
C ASN A 251 -19.49 24.52 -4.22
N ILE A 252 -20.02 23.56 -3.46
CA ILE A 252 -20.30 23.79 -2.04
C ILE A 252 -18.97 23.80 -1.27
N GLN A 253 -18.68 24.93 -0.60
CA GLN A 253 -17.58 25.03 0.34
C GLN A 253 -17.75 23.94 1.42
N LYS A 254 -16.71 23.13 1.61
CA LYS A 254 -16.76 22.03 2.57
C LYS A 254 -16.71 22.60 3.98
N THR A 255 -17.57 22.10 4.85
CA THR A 255 -17.49 22.40 6.28
C THR A 255 -16.13 21.97 6.83
N GLU A 256 -15.62 22.73 7.78
CA GLU A 256 -14.41 22.35 8.49
C GLU A 256 -14.60 21.04 9.26
N ARG A 257 -13.51 20.31 9.47
CA ARG A 257 -13.55 19.05 10.21
C ARG A 257 -13.57 19.33 11.69
N ALA A 258 -14.43 18.64 12.43
CA ALA A 258 -14.47 18.75 13.89
C ALA A 258 -13.27 18.09 14.61
N GLY A 259 -12.54 17.18 13.95
CA GLY A 259 -11.46 16.44 14.58
C GLY A 259 -10.51 15.75 13.59
N PRO A 260 -9.59 14.92 14.10
CA PRO A 260 -8.60 14.22 13.27
C PRO A 260 -9.28 13.23 12.32
N ASP A 261 -8.77 13.18 11.09
CA ASP A 261 -9.27 12.29 10.06
C ASP A 261 -8.75 10.87 10.26
N THR A 262 -9.61 9.97 10.73
CA THR A 262 -9.31 8.55 10.97
C THR A 262 -9.94 7.61 9.94
N GLY A 263 -10.85 8.13 9.11
CA GLY A 263 -11.73 7.34 8.26
C GLY A 263 -11.43 7.45 6.77
N SER A 264 -10.48 8.28 6.35
CA SER A 264 -10.12 8.39 4.94
C SER A 264 -9.54 7.08 4.38
N SER A 265 -9.67 6.88 3.07
CA SER A 265 -9.19 5.64 2.43
C SER A 265 -7.68 5.51 2.57
N GLU A 266 -6.98 6.64 2.58
CA GLU A 266 -5.54 6.78 2.76
C GLU A 266 -5.10 6.20 4.10
N VAL A 267 -5.69 6.69 5.19
CA VAL A 267 -5.44 6.21 6.56
C VAL A 267 -5.82 4.73 6.70
N GLN A 268 -6.97 4.32 6.15
CA GLN A 268 -7.39 2.91 6.19
C GLN A 268 -6.39 1.99 5.47
N ILE A 269 -5.87 2.39 4.31
CA ILE A 269 -4.85 1.62 3.57
C ILE A 269 -3.54 1.53 4.35
N ALA A 270 -3.10 2.62 4.99
CA ALA A 270 -1.91 2.65 5.81
C ALA A 270 -2.01 1.71 7.02
N ILE A 271 -3.13 1.76 7.75
CA ILE A 271 -3.41 0.87 8.88
C ILE A 271 -3.49 -0.60 8.43
N LEU A 272 -4.15 -0.88 7.30
CA LEU A 272 -4.18 -2.24 6.73
C LEU A 272 -2.78 -2.71 6.36
N THR A 273 -1.93 -1.84 5.84
CA THR A 273 -0.54 -2.18 5.50
C THR A 273 0.28 -2.54 6.73
N ALA A 274 0.15 -1.78 7.83
CA ALA A 274 0.77 -2.13 9.11
C ALA A 274 0.29 -3.50 9.62
N LYS A 275 -1.02 -3.77 9.58
CA LYS A 275 -1.61 -5.06 9.99
C LYS A 275 -1.13 -6.22 9.11
N ILE A 276 -1.16 -6.04 7.80
CA ILE A 276 -0.70 -7.04 6.81
C ILE A 276 0.76 -7.38 7.06
N LYS A 277 1.62 -6.38 7.27
CA LYS A 277 3.04 -6.60 7.58
C LYS A 277 3.21 -7.45 8.84
N THR A 278 2.61 -7.04 9.96
CA THR A 278 2.72 -7.79 11.22
C THR A 278 2.22 -9.24 11.11
N LEU A 279 1.13 -9.47 10.38
CA LEU A 279 0.56 -10.80 10.21
C LEU A 279 1.37 -11.66 9.23
N ALA A 280 1.88 -11.07 8.15
CA ALA A 280 2.73 -11.75 7.19
C ALA A 280 4.07 -12.18 7.84
N ASP A 281 4.70 -11.28 8.60
CA ASP A 281 5.94 -11.56 9.35
C ASP A 281 5.72 -12.68 10.37
N PHE A 282 4.56 -12.69 11.06
CA PHE A 282 4.19 -13.77 11.97
C PHE A 282 4.00 -15.13 11.26
N LEU A 283 3.30 -15.15 10.13
CA LEU A 283 3.03 -16.38 9.36
C LEU A 283 4.31 -16.99 8.76
N GLU A 284 5.26 -16.15 8.33
CA GLU A 284 6.56 -16.58 7.82
C GLU A 284 7.46 -17.16 8.91
N SER A 285 7.51 -16.49 10.07
CA SER A 285 8.40 -16.87 11.18
C SER A 285 7.89 -18.07 11.97
N ARG A 286 6.66 -18.01 12.51
CA ARG A 286 6.11 -19.02 13.44
C ARG A 286 4.76 -19.60 13.02
N GLY A 287 4.00 -18.92 12.18
CA GLY A 287 2.61 -19.25 11.85
C GLY A 287 2.40 -20.11 10.60
N LYS A 288 3.42 -20.82 10.10
CA LYS A 288 3.33 -21.64 8.88
C LYS A 288 2.11 -22.59 8.83
N PRO A 289 1.74 -23.31 9.91
CA PRO A 289 0.57 -24.21 9.90
C PRO A 289 -0.77 -23.50 10.15
N ASP A 290 -0.77 -22.21 10.50
CA ASP A 290 -1.98 -21.49 10.89
C ASP A 290 -2.82 -21.08 9.68
N LYS A 291 -3.84 -21.89 9.37
CA LYS A 291 -4.75 -21.68 8.23
C LYS A 291 -5.73 -20.52 8.44
N ILE A 292 -6.11 -20.25 9.70
CA ILE A 292 -7.08 -19.19 10.01
C ILE A 292 -6.42 -17.84 9.78
N ASN A 293 -5.19 -17.66 10.25
CA ASN A 293 -4.47 -16.42 10.05
C ASN A 293 -4.04 -16.20 8.60
N LYS A 294 -3.76 -17.26 7.83
CA LYS A 294 -3.61 -17.13 6.36
C LYS A 294 -4.87 -16.59 5.69
N ARG A 295 -6.06 -17.10 6.06
CA ARG A 295 -7.33 -16.55 5.58
C ARG A 295 -7.51 -15.09 5.99
N ASN A 296 -7.18 -14.74 7.24
CA ASN A 296 -7.26 -13.36 7.73
C ASN A 296 -6.33 -12.43 6.94
N LEU A 297 -5.11 -12.87 6.62
CA LEU A 297 -4.18 -12.14 5.75
C LEU A 297 -4.80 -11.86 4.38
N THR A 298 -5.37 -12.89 3.73
CA THR A 298 -6.05 -12.73 2.43
C THR A 298 -7.19 -11.70 2.51
N ILE A 299 -8.01 -11.76 3.56
CA ILE A 299 -9.11 -10.80 3.77
C ILE A 299 -8.57 -9.37 3.91
N LEU A 300 -7.49 -9.17 4.68
CA LEU A 300 -6.88 -7.85 4.84
C LEU A 300 -6.32 -7.29 3.52
N VAL A 301 -5.63 -8.13 2.75
CA VAL A 301 -5.06 -7.76 1.44
C VAL A 301 -6.17 -7.38 0.46
N HIS A 302 -7.24 -8.18 0.37
CA HIS A 302 -8.40 -7.87 -0.48
C HIS A 302 -9.15 -6.62 -0.01
N LYS A 303 -9.26 -6.40 1.29
CA LYS A 303 -9.84 -5.15 1.83
C LYS A 303 -9.01 -3.95 1.41
N ARG A 304 -7.67 -4.02 1.51
CA ARG A 304 -6.74 -2.97 1.07
C ARG A 304 -6.86 -2.72 -0.43
N GLN A 305 -6.93 -3.77 -1.24
CA GLN A 305 -7.17 -3.68 -2.68
C GLN A 305 -8.43 -2.88 -3.02
N LYS A 306 -9.55 -3.15 -2.34
CA LYS A 306 -10.82 -2.41 -2.55
C LYS A 306 -10.66 -0.92 -2.23
N HIS A 307 -9.96 -0.58 -1.14
CA HIS A 307 -9.70 0.82 -0.79
C HIS A 307 -8.79 1.51 -1.82
N LEU A 308 -7.74 0.84 -2.29
CA LEU A 308 -6.84 1.37 -3.32
C LEU A 308 -7.58 1.64 -4.64
N GLN A 309 -8.41 0.69 -5.10
CA GLN A 309 -9.21 0.86 -6.30
C GLN A 309 -10.20 2.04 -6.17
N TYR A 310 -10.86 2.18 -5.00
CA TYR A 310 -11.74 3.31 -4.72
C TYR A 310 -10.98 4.64 -4.75
N LEU A 311 -9.86 4.72 -4.04
CA LEU A 311 -9.06 5.93 -3.92
C LEU A 311 -8.51 6.37 -5.29
N ARG A 312 -7.97 5.44 -6.08
CA ARG A 312 -7.46 5.71 -7.43
C ARG A 312 -8.55 6.29 -8.33
N ARG A 313 -9.75 5.73 -8.30
CA ARG A 313 -10.89 6.23 -9.09
C ARG A 313 -11.33 7.63 -8.64
N LYS A 314 -11.29 7.91 -7.33
CA LYS A 314 -11.74 9.20 -6.76
C LYS A 314 -10.72 10.33 -6.98
N GLU A 315 -9.45 10.04 -6.78
CA GLU A 315 -8.33 11.00 -6.90
C GLU A 315 -7.72 11.06 -8.30
N ARG A 316 -8.02 10.08 -9.18
CA ARG A 316 -7.51 9.98 -10.57
C ARG A 316 -5.98 10.03 -10.66
N GLY A 317 -5.30 9.49 -9.66
CA GLY A 317 -3.83 9.50 -9.59
C GLY A 317 -3.22 10.85 -9.17
N GLY A 318 -4.01 11.73 -8.53
CA GLY A 318 -3.51 13.02 -8.05
C GLY A 318 -2.46 12.92 -6.93
N PRO A 319 -2.01 14.08 -6.40
CA PRO A 319 -0.89 14.19 -5.46
C PRO A 319 -1.04 13.30 -4.20
N ARG A 320 -2.27 13.25 -3.64
CA ARG A 320 -2.57 12.41 -2.47
C ARG A 320 -2.41 10.91 -2.73
N TRP A 321 -2.79 10.46 -3.93
CA TRP A 321 -2.59 9.06 -4.33
C TRP A 321 -1.11 8.74 -4.47
N GLN A 322 -0.35 9.61 -5.15
CA GLN A 322 1.09 9.44 -5.36
C GLN A 322 1.84 9.38 -4.01
N HIS A 323 1.58 10.35 -3.12
CA HIS A 323 2.17 10.39 -1.79
C HIS A 323 1.93 9.08 -1.00
N LEU A 324 0.71 8.55 -1.04
CA LEU A 324 0.39 7.29 -0.38
C LEU A 324 1.15 6.10 -0.98
N ILE A 325 1.16 5.99 -2.31
CA ILE A 325 1.79 4.87 -3.01
C ILE A 325 3.30 4.88 -2.79
N GLU A 326 3.94 6.04 -2.89
CA GLU A 326 5.39 6.22 -2.71
C GLU A 326 5.81 5.98 -1.26
N THR A 327 5.06 6.49 -0.29
CA THR A 327 5.42 6.35 1.13
C THR A 327 5.23 4.91 1.62
N LEU A 328 4.15 4.24 1.20
CA LEU A 328 3.87 2.85 1.59
C LEU A 328 4.50 1.80 0.67
N GLY A 329 5.06 2.19 -0.47
CA GLY A 329 5.66 1.28 -1.45
C GLY A 329 4.65 0.35 -2.14
N LEU A 330 3.43 0.81 -2.38
CA LEU A 330 2.36 -0.02 -2.93
C LEU A 330 2.40 -0.06 -4.46
N THR A 331 2.72 -1.20 -5.04
CA THR A 331 2.83 -1.37 -6.51
C THR A 331 1.50 -1.69 -7.16
N GLU A 332 1.47 -1.72 -8.51
CA GLU A 332 0.27 -2.13 -9.25
C GLU A 332 -0.21 -3.54 -8.85
N GLY A 333 0.69 -4.47 -8.50
CA GLY A 333 0.33 -5.83 -8.08
C GLY A 333 -0.50 -5.89 -6.80
N THR A 334 -0.44 -4.86 -5.96
CA THR A 334 -1.19 -4.82 -4.70
C THR A 334 -2.68 -4.50 -4.86
N TRP A 335 -3.12 -4.04 -6.05
CA TRP A 335 -4.52 -3.68 -6.27
C TRP A 335 -5.07 -3.97 -7.68
N LYS A 336 -4.22 -4.13 -8.70
CA LYS A 336 -4.63 -4.39 -10.07
C LYS A 336 -4.78 -5.89 -10.31
N GLY A 337 -5.89 -6.29 -10.95
CA GLY A 337 -6.18 -7.70 -11.22
C GLY A 337 -6.70 -8.47 -10.00
N GLU A 338 -6.59 -9.79 -10.04
CA GLU A 338 -6.98 -10.68 -8.94
C GLU A 338 -5.75 -11.05 -8.10
N ILE A 339 -5.87 -10.94 -6.77
CA ILE A 339 -4.82 -11.34 -5.84
C ILE A 339 -5.16 -12.74 -5.31
N SER A 340 -4.37 -13.73 -5.70
CA SER A 340 -4.50 -15.10 -5.21
C SER A 340 -3.30 -15.45 -4.32
N LEU A 341 -3.55 -15.63 -3.02
CA LEU A 341 -2.56 -16.15 -2.07
C LEU A 341 -2.79 -17.66 -1.96
N ARG A 342 -1.91 -18.46 -2.56
CA ARG A 342 -1.97 -19.92 -2.52
C ARG A 342 -1.18 -20.49 -1.35
#